data_AF-A0A1P8UJG5-F1
#
_entry.id   AF-A0A1P8UJG5-F1
#
_cell.length_a   1.000
_cell.length_b   1.000
_cell.length_c   1.000
_cell.angle_alpha   90.00
_cell.angle_beta   90.00
_cell.angle_gamma   90.00
#
_symmetry.space_group_name_H-M   'P 1'
#
loop_
_entity.id
_entity.type
_entity.pdbx_description
1 polymer ?
#
loop_
_entity_poly.entity_id
_entity_poly.type
_entity_poly.pdbx_seq_one_letter_code
_entity_poly.pdbx_strand_id
1 'polypeptide(L)' 'MSGGPFRPAPGDSLEAIRRAAFGGEAQSQYELAECLRRGLLRAPVDEAQALVWYRKAAAAGHRTAAFVLNNWRNRAHFE' A
#
# COMPACT_ATOMS: atom_id res chain seq x y z
N MET A 1 4.13 -16.40 10.14
CA MET A 1 4.31 -15.23 9.26
C MET A 1 3.00 -14.98 8.53
N SER A 2 2.09 -14.24 9.16
CA SER A 2 0.72 -14.05 8.67
C SER A 2 0.68 -12.92 7.65
N GLY A 3 1.00 -13.20 6.38
CA GLY A 3 0.91 -12.26 5.26
C GLY A 3 -0.52 -12.09 4.76
N GLY A 4 -1.44 -11.68 5.65
CA GLY A 4 -2.84 -11.43 5.31
C GLY A 4 -3.03 -10.09 4.58
N PRO A 5 -4.20 -9.86 3.96
CA PRO A 5 -4.55 -8.56 3.40
C PRO A 5 -4.53 -7.49 4.50
N PHE A 6 -4.05 -6.29 4.18
CA PHE A 6 -4.02 -5.19 5.14
C PHE A 6 -5.43 -4.87 5.63
N ARG A 7 -5.59 -4.80 6.95
CA ARG A 7 -6.80 -4.37 7.65
C ARG A 7 -6.39 -3.40 8.76
N PRO A 8 -6.79 -2.12 8.68
CA PRO A 8 -6.47 -1.16 9.73
C PRO A 8 -7.17 -1.54 11.02
N ALA A 9 -6.49 -1.34 12.16
CA ALA A 9 -7.04 -1.57 13.48
C ALA A 9 -8.04 -0.47 13.87
N PRO A 10 -9.00 -0.76 14.77
CA PRO A 10 -9.83 0.29 15.36
C PRO A 10 -8.96 1.27 16.14
N GLY A 11 -8.77 2.47 15.60
CA GLY A 11 -7.88 3.51 16.14
C GLY A 11 -6.82 3.99 15.16
N ASP A 12 -6.52 3.20 14.11
CA ASP A 12 -5.64 3.65 13.05
C ASP A 12 -6.28 4.79 12.27
N SER A 13 -5.44 5.72 11.84
CA SER A 13 -5.81 6.84 11.00
C SER A 13 -4.91 6.91 9.79
N LEU A 14 -5.45 7.39 8.67
CA LEU A 14 -4.67 7.59 7.46
C LEU A 14 -3.44 8.46 7.72
N GLU A 15 -3.56 9.46 8.60
CA GLU A 15 -2.46 10.36 8.93
C GLU A 15 -1.34 9.63 9.69
N ALA A 16 -1.66 8.76 10.65
CA ALA A 16 -0.67 7.96 11.37
C ALA A 16 0.10 7.05 10.41
N ILE A 17 -0.61 6.33 9.54
CA ILE A 17 0.00 5.46 8.52
C ILE A 17 0.86 6.28 7.55
N ARG A 18 0.38 7.46 7.12
CA ARG A 18 1.17 8.37 6.27
C ARG A 18 2.47 8.75 6.95
N ARG A 19 2.44 9.18 8.21
CA ARG A 19 3.65 9.55 8.96
C ARG A 19 4.64 8.39 9.04
N ALA A 20 4.17 7.18 9.35
CA ALA A 20 5.02 5.99 9.38
C ALA A 20 5.60 5.62 8.00
N ALA A 21 4.78 5.71 6.94
CA ALA A 21 5.22 5.49 5.56
C ALA A 21 6.30 6.50 5.11
N PHE A 22 6.17 7.76 5.53
CA PHE A 22 7.19 8.79 5.32
C PHE A 22 8.47 8.53 6.12
N GLY A 23 8.38 7.83 7.26
CA GLY A 23 9.53 7.35 8.03
C GLY A 23 10.35 6.26 7.33
N GLY A 24 9.91 5.75 6.18
CA GLY A 24 10.64 4.75 5.40
C GLY A 24 10.27 3.30 5.72
N GLU A 25 9.29 3.07 6.59
CA GLU A 25 8.87 1.72 6.96
C GLU A 25 8.14 1.05 5.80
N ALA A 26 8.72 -0.05 5.30
CA ALA A 26 8.22 -0.75 4.12
C ALA A 26 6.79 -1.30 4.31
N GLN A 27 6.48 -1.73 5.54
CA GLN A 27 5.14 -2.17 5.94
C GLN A 27 4.16 -0.99 5.84
N SER A 28 4.42 0.14 6.51
CA SER A 28 3.51 1.30 6.46
C SER A 28 3.34 1.89 5.06
N GLN A 29 4.37 1.84 4.21
CA GLN A 29 4.25 2.22 2.80
C GLN A 29 3.27 1.33 2.04
N TYR A 30 3.28 0.02 2.30
CA TYR A 30 2.29 -0.92 1.76
C TYR A 30 0.89 -0.64 2.31
N GLU A 31 0.76 -0.34 3.60
CA GLU A 31 -0.52 -0.04 4.25
C GLU A 31 -1.15 1.24 3.69
N LEU A 32 -0.34 2.29 3.49
CA LEU A 32 -0.78 3.52 2.84
C LEU A 32 -1.25 3.25 1.41
N ALA A 33 -0.54 2.40 0.67
CA ALA A 33 -0.94 2.01 -0.67
C ALA A 33 -2.28 1.27 -0.68
N GLU A 34 -2.53 0.39 0.29
CA GLU A 34 -3.83 -0.29 0.44
C GLU A 34 -4.95 0.67 0.85
N CYS A 35 -4.67 1.66 1.71
CA CYS A 35 -5.62 2.74 2.03
C CYS A 35 -6.03 3.52 0.79
N LEU A 36 -5.05 3.95 -0.02
CA LEU A 36 -5.30 4.74 -1.23
C LEU A 36 -5.96 3.89 -2.34
N ARG A 37 -5.63 2.60 -2.44
CA ARG A 37 -6.23 1.73 -3.46
C ARG A 37 -7.69 1.37 -3.15
N ARG A 38 -8.00 1.10 -1.87
CA ARG A 38 -9.32 0.62 -1.45
C ARG A 38 -10.20 1.71 -0.83
N GLY A 39 -9.67 2.92 -0.63
CA GLY A 39 -10.38 4.00 0.07
C GLY A 39 -10.58 3.74 1.57
N LEU A 40 -9.65 3.04 2.23
CA LEU A 40 -9.76 2.74 3.67
C LEU A 40 -9.49 4.00 4.50
N LEU A 41 -9.99 4.02 5.74
CA LEU A 41 -9.77 5.14 6.68
C LEU A 41 -10.21 6.50 6.14
N ARG A 42 -11.24 6.53 5.28
CA ARG A 42 -11.72 7.71 4.56
C ARG A 42 -10.65 8.33 3.63
N ALA A 43 -9.68 7.54 3.19
CA ALA A 43 -8.74 7.98 2.16
C ALA A 43 -9.45 8.16 0.82
N PRO A 44 -9.09 9.18 0.02
CA PRO A 44 -9.50 9.24 -1.37
C PRO A 44 -8.92 8.03 -2.10
N VAL A 45 -9.73 7.43 -2.98
CA VAL A 45 -9.25 6.35 -3.84
C VAL A 45 -8.35 6.96 -4.91
N ASP A 46 -7.08 6.61 -4.87
CA ASP A 46 -6.07 7.06 -5.83
C ASP A 46 -5.09 5.90 -6.09
N GLU A 47 -5.39 5.15 -7.15
CA GLU A 47 -4.62 3.98 -7.53
C GLU A 47 -3.23 4.37 -8.07
N ALA A 48 -3.09 5.53 -8.71
CA ALA A 48 -1.81 6.03 -9.19
C ALA A 48 -0.88 6.34 -8.01
N GLN A 49 -1.39 7.01 -6.98
CA GLN A 49 -0.64 7.28 -5.76
C GLN A 49 -0.35 5.97 -5.01
N ALA A 50 -1.30 5.03 -4.95
CA ALA A 50 -1.09 3.71 -4.35
C ALA A 50 0.07 2.96 -5.03
N LEU A 51 0.16 2.97 -6.37
CA LEU A 51 1.25 2.36 -7.13
C LEU A 51 2.62 2.94 -6.75
N VAL A 52 2.71 4.26 -6.54
CA VAL A 52 3.95 4.90 -6.08
C VAL A 52 4.38 4.35 -4.72
N TRP A 53 3.43 4.19 -3.79
CA TRP A 53 3.72 3.64 -2.47
C TRP A 53 4.04 2.14 -2.48
N TYR A 54 3.38 1.34 -3.32
CA TYR A 54 3.75 -0.06 -3.54
C TYR A 54 5.16 -0.20 -4.09
N ARG A 55 5.57 0.67 -5.03
CA ARG A 55 6.93 0.67 -5.57
C ARG A 55 7.96 0.98 -4.50
N LYS A 56 7.69 1.97 -3.63
CA LYS A 56 8.57 2.29 -2.49
C LYS A 56 8.68 1.12 -1.52
N ALA A 57 7.56 0.53 -1.14
CA ALA A 57 7.53 -0.64 -0.24
C ALA A 57 8.29 -1.82 -0.86
N ALA A 58 8.08 -2.11 -2.14
CA ALA A 58 8.79 -3.17 -2.86
C ALA A 58 10.30 -2.90 -2.93
N ALA A 59 10.71 -1.65 -3.21
CA ALA A 59 12.12 -1.25 -3.22
C ALA A 59 12.77 -1.39 -1.82
N ALA A 60 11.99 -1.22 -0.75
CA ALA A 60 12.42 -1.45 0.62
C ALA A 60 12.35 -2.94 1.05
N GLY A 61 12.10 -3.87 0.12
CA GLY A 61 12.11 -5.31 0.37
C GLY A 61 10.76 -5.92 0.79
N HIS A 62 9.66 -5.16 0.73
CA HIS A 62 8.33 -5.67 1.09
C HIS A 62 7.78 -6.63 0.03
N ARG A 63 7.90 -7.94 0.29
CA ARG A 63 7.51 -9.02 -0.65
C ARG A 63 6.06 -8.92 -1.12
N THR A 64 5.12 -8.62 -0.23
CA THR A 64 3.70 -8.51 -0.59
C THR A 64 3.46 -7.30 -1.52
N ALA A 65 4.19 -6.21 -1.33
CA ALA A 65 4.06 -5.03 -2.19
C ALA A 65 4.63 -5.32 -3.59
N ALA A 66 5.76 -6.02 -3.67
CA ALA A 66 6.32 -6.47 -4.95
C ALA A 66 5.35 -7.40 -5.70
N PHE A 67 4.72 -8.34 -5.00
CA PHE A 67 3.71 -9.22 -5.58
C PHE A 67 2.48 -8.45 -6.09
N VAL A 68 1.95 -7.52 -5.29
CA VAL A 68 0.83 -6.66 -5.68
C VAL A 68 1.20 -5.80 -6.90
N LEU A 69 2.40 -5.21 -6.92
CA LEU A 69 2.89 -4.42 -8.05
C LEU A 69 3.00 -5.24 -9.33
N ASN A 70 3.47 -6.50 -9.23
CA ASN A 70 3.55 -7.40 -10.38
C ASN A 70 2.15 -7.74 -10.93
N ASN A 71 1.18 -8.00 -10.04
CA ASN A 71 -0.21 -8.24 -10.45
C ASN A 71 -0.85 -7.00 -11.09
N TRP A 72 -0.54 -5.82 -10.56
CA TRP A 72 -0.97 -4.53 -11.12
C TRP A 72 -0.43 -4.32 -12.53
N ARG A 73 0.88 -4.55 -12.73
CA ARG A 73 1.50 -4.44 -14.06
C ARG A 73 0.85 -5.41 -15.05
N ASN A 74 0.58 -6.65 -14.64
CA ASN A 74 -0.04 -7.64 -15.51
C ASN A 74 -1.51 -7.33 -15.85
N ARG A 75 -2.23 -6.63 -14.96
CA ARG A 75 -3.59 -6.16 -15.23
C ARG A 75 -3.65 -5.02 -16.25
N ALA A 76 -2.63 -4.18 -16.33
CA ALA A 76 -2.53 -3.08 -17.27
C ALA A 76 -2.13 -3.52 -18.70
N HIS A 77 -1.89 -4.82 -18.93
CA HIS A 77 -1.43 -5.37 -20.22
C HIS A 77 -2.54 -6.07 -21.04
N PHE A 78 -3.81 -5.86 -20.72
CA PHE A 78 -4.95 -6.41 -21.48
C PHE A 78 -5.83 -5.31 -22.10
N GLU A 79 -5.19 -4.43 -22.88
CA GLU A 79 -5.87 -3.51 -23.82
C GLU A 79 -5.47 -3.87 -25.26
#